data_AF-A0AAD2GA78-F1
#
_entry.id   AF-A0AAD2GA78-F1
#
_cell.length_a   1.000
_cell.length_b   1.000
_cell.length_c   1.000
_cell.angle_alpha   90.00
_cell.angle_beta   90.00
_cell.angle_gamma   90.00
#
_symmetry.space_group_name_H-M   'P 1'
#
loop_
_entity.id
_entity.type
_entity.pdbx_description
1 polymer ?
#
loop_
_entity_poly.entity_id
_entity_poly.type
_entity_poly.pdbx_seq_one_letter_code
_entity_poly.pdbx_strand_id
1 'polypeptide(L)'
;MATGTNKRKTSSPPAGYVCNLCKIGGHWIQQCPQKSKSKKRKTGHIPVPGVDPSQKDIELARELQKLKAPNCFCGKPSRLKKVKKSNVNENSRAVGKYFFFCASKKSDDPCRFARPVKEHRQRSKGQSAKADESNPTINEKTVESAAQDPGASCSGNDDEDNNDLASKKKSGKTEESPPQVSDGSKSGDSSSDTSSVDTSSVGSSSSDDSSDEE
;
A
#
# COMPACT_ATOMS: atom_id res chain seq x y z
N MET A 1 -7.33 -14.76 -31.22
CA MET A 1 -6.52 -13.58 -31.59
C MET A 1 -5.24 -13.58 -30.76
N ALA A 2 -4.08 -13.57 -31.42
CA ALA A 2 -2.70 -13.45 -30.92
C ALA A 2 -2.08 -14.63 -30.13
N THR A 3 -1.68 -15.70 -30.83
CA THR A 3 -0.60 -16.58 -30.39
C THR A 3 0.74 -15.87 -30.59
N GLY A 4 1.39 -15.47 -29.49
CA GLY A 4 2.69 -14.81 -29.53
C GLY A 4 3.80 -15.78 -29.95
N THR A 5 3.99 -15.98 -31.26
CA THR A 5 5.12 -16.74 -31.80
C THR A 5 6.38 -15.91 -31.67
N ASN A 6 7.02 -15.96 -30.50
CA ASN A 6 8.40 -15.52 -30.31
C ASN A 6 9.33 -16.47 -31.08
N LYS A 7 9.38 -16.31 -32.41
CA LYS A 7 10.36 -16.91 -33.30
C LYS A 7 11.69 -16.18 -33.06
N ARG A 8 12.27 -16.38 -31.88
CA ARG A 8 13.63 -15.94 -31.55
C ARG A 8 14.55 -16.75 -32.46
N LYS A 9 14.99 -16.07 -33.52
CA LYS A 9 16.00 -16.51 -34.46
C LYS A 9 17.08 -17.25 -33.69
N THR A 10 17.36 -18.48 -34.09
CA THR A 10 18.45 -19.35 -33.64
C THR A 10 19.80 -18.79 -34.09
N SER A 11 19.97 -17.47 -34.03
CA SER A 11 21.22 -16.80 -34.36
C SER A 11 22.14 -16.94 -33.16
N SER A 12 23.17 -17.77 -33.32
CA SER A 12 24.35 -17.70 -32.46
C SER A 12 24.78 -16.23 -32.34
N PRO A 13 25.12 -15.75 -31.14
CA PRO A 13 25.52 -14.37 -30.96
C PRO A 13 26.80 -14.08 -31.78
N PRO A 14 27.08 -12.81 -32.12
CA PRO A 14 28.27 -12.41 -32.87
C PRO A 14 29.57 -12.95 -32.25
N ALA A 15 30.56 -13.21 -33.10
CA ALA A 15 31.89 -13.63 -32.65
C ALA A 15 32.48 -12.59 -31.67
N GLY A 16 32.82 -13.03 -30.46
CA GLY A 16 33.28 -12.16 -29.37
C GLY A 16 32.23 -11.84 -28.29
N TYR A 17 30.95 -12.18 -28.50
CA TYR A 17 29.96 -12.03 -27.43
C TYR A 17 30.17 -13.10 -26.35
N VAL A 18 30.37 -12.64 -25.11
CA VAL A 18 30.53 -13.48 -23.92
C VAL A 18 29.29 -13.35 -23.03
N CYS A 19 28.68 -14.48 -22.67
CA CYS A 19 27.49 -14.45 -21.82
C CYS A 19 27.84 -13.90 -20.42
N ASN A 20 27.14 -12.85 -19.98
CA ASN A 20 27.46 -12.21 -18.70
C ASN A 20 27.17 -13.11 -17.47
N LEU A 21 26.33 -14.14 -17.62
CA LEU A 21 25.97 -15.07 -16.54
C LEU A 21 27.04 -16.13 -16.27
N CYS A 22 27.55 -16.79 -17.33
CA CYS A 22 28.50 -17.90 -17.19
C CYS A 22 29.89 -17.61 -17.76
N LYS A 23 30.08 -16.45 -18.39
CA LYS A 23 31.34 -16.00 -19.02
C LYS A 23 31.84 -16.89 -20.16
N ILE A 24 30.95 -17.67 -20.78
CA ILE A 24 31.25 -18.51 -21.94
C ILE A 24 30.60 -17.88 -23.18
N GLY A 25 31.32 -17.87 -24.30
CA GLY A 25 30.78 -17.42 -25.60
C GLY A 25 29.76 -18.38 -26.20
N GLY A 26 29.19 -18.00 -27.35
CA GLY A 26 28.40 -18.93 -28.19
C GLY A 26 26.91 -19.04 -27.86
N HIS A 27 26.38 -18.31 -26.87
CA HIS A 27 24.94 -18.27 -26.60
C HIS A 27 24.49 -16.93 -26.00
N TRP A 28 23.23 -16.55 -26.24
CA TRP A 28 22.64 -15.36 -25.61
C TRP A 28 22.38 -15.56 -24.13
N ILE A 29 22.37 -14.47 -23.35
CA ILE A 29 22.06 -14.51 -21.91
C ILE A 29 20.69 -15.13 -21.62
N GLN A 30 19.76 -15.08 -22.57
CA GLN A 30 18.43 -15.68 -22.45
C GLN A 30 18.43 -17.21 -22.57
N GLN A 31 19.41 -17.78 -23.27
CA GLN A 31 19.59 -19.22 -23.51
C GLN A 31 20.70 -19.82 -22.64
N CYS A 32 21.22 -19.06 -21.67
CA CYS A 32 22.28 -19.54 -20.80
C CYS A 32 21.81 -20.76 -19.99
N PRO A 33 22.54 -21.90 -20.04
CA PRO A 33 22.15 -23.10 -19.30
C PRO A 33 22.19 -22.91 -17.78
N GLN A 34 22.93 -21.91 -17.29
CA GLN A 34 23.00 -21.57 -15.86
C GLN A 34 21.84 -20.67 -15.39
N LYS A 35 21.02 -20.12 -16.30
CA LYS A 35 19.94 -19.16 -15.97
C LYS A 35 18.78 -19.78 -15.18
N SER A 36 18.53 -21.07 -15.34
CA SER A 36 17.49 -21.78 -14.56
C SER A 36 17.89 -21.98 -13.10
N LYS A 37 19.21 -22.04 -12.81
CA LYS A 37 19.74 -22.33 -11.46
C LYS A 37 19.77 -21.11 -10.54
N SER A 38 19.68 -19.90 -11.09
CA SER A 38 19.79 -18.64 -10.33
C SER A 38 18.45 -18.03 -9.91
N LYS A 39 17.31 -18.66 -10.20
CA LYS A 39 16.02 -18.24 -9.63
C LYS A 39 15.84 -18.74 -8.20
N LYS A 40 16.80 -18.46 -7.30
CA LYS A 40 16.43 -18.37 -5.90
C LYS A 40 15.55 -17.14 -5.79
N ARG A 41 14.23 -17.37 -5.71
CA ARG A 41 13.29 -16.38 -5.15
C ARG A 41 13.99 -15.85 -3.89
N LYS A 42 13.99 -14.53 -3.66
CA LYS A 42 14.56 -13.95 -2.43
C LYS A 42 13.75 -14.44 -1.23
N THR A 43 13.94 -15.68 -0.81
CA THR A 43 13.27 -16.34 0.31
C THR A 43 13.98 -16.05 1.63
N GLY A 44 15.07 -15.27 1.58
CA GLY A 44 15.77 -14.75 2.75
C GLY A 44 15.84 -13.24 2.72
N HIS A 45 14.69 -12.55 2.64
CA HIS A 45 14.68 -11.15 3.09
C HIS A 45 14.84 -11.19 4.61
N ILE A 46 16.09 -11.17 5.07
CA ILE A 46 16.41 -11.02 6.48
C ILE A 46 15.80 -9.68 6.90
N PRO A 47 14.91 -9.64 7.90
CA PRO A 47 14.34 -8.39 8.35
C PRO A 47 15.46 -7.44 8.79
N VAL A 48 15.54 -6.27 8.15
CA VAL A 48 16.56 -5.27 8.49
C VAL A 48 15.93 -4.30 9.49
N PRO A 49 16.43 -4.22 10.73
CA PRO A 49 15.89 -3.30 11.73
C PRO A 49 15.95 -1.86 11.20
N GLY A 50 14.81 -1.16 11.24
CA GLY A 50 14.67 0.23 10.78
C GLY A 50 14.18 0.41 9.34
N VAL A 51 14.30 -0.61 8.47
CA VAL A 51 13.77 -0.56 7.09
C VAL A 51 12.40 -1.22 6.99
N ASP A 52 12.18 -2.30 7.75
CA ASP A 52 10.90 -3.00 7.79
C ASP A 52 9.90 -2.27 8.71
N PRO A 53 8.63 -2.10 8.26
CA PRO A 53 7.60 -1.45 9.07
C PRO A 53 7.35 -2.24 10.35
N SER A 54 7.15 -1.53 11.46
CA SER A 54 6.80 -2.15 12.74
C SER A 54 5.54 -3.02 12.62
N GLN A 55 5.42 -4.07 13.43
CA GLN A 55 4.22 -4.92 13.47
C GLN A 55 2.93 -4.10 13.65
N LYS A 56 2.99 -3.02 14.45
CA LYS A 56 1.88 -2.08 14.64
C LYS A 56 1.48 -1.36 13.34
N ASP A 57 2.45 -0.98 12.50
CA ASP A 57 2.19 -0.35 11.20
C ASP A 57 1.56 -1.34 10.22
N ILE A 58 1.97 -2.60 10.27
CA ILE A 58 1.41 -3.68 9.45
C ILE A 58 -0.05 -3.95 9.83
N GLU A 59 -0.35 -4.02 11.12
CA GLU A 59 -1.71 -4.20 11.64
C GLU A 59 -2.61 -3.02 11.29
N LEU A 60 -2.14 -1.79 11.51
CA LEU A 60 -2.86 -0.58 11.14
C LEU A 60 -3.14 -0.55 9.63
N ALA A 61 -2.17 -0.93 8.79
CA ALA A 61 -2.38 -1.03 7.35
C ALA A 61 -3.45 -2.07 6.98
N ARG A 62 -3.44 -3.24 7.63
CA ARG A 62 -4.49 -4.27 7.46
C ARG A 62 -5.86 -3.78 7.89
N GLU A 63 -5.97 -3.08 9.03
CA GLU A 63 -7.23 -2.48 9.49
C GLU A 63 -7.76 -1.46 8.47
N LEU A 64 -6.88 -0.60 7.95
CA LEU A 64 -7.27 0.40 6.95
C LEU A 64 -7.70 -0.22 5.62
N GLN A 65 -7.15 -1.36 5.23
CA GLN A 65 -7.56 -2.09 4.02
C GLN A 65 -8.94 -2.73 4.14
N LYS A 66 -9.43 -2.99 5.35
CA LYS A 66 -10.81 -3.48 5.58
C LYS A 66 -11.87 -2.42 5.31
N LEU A 67 -11.51 -1.13 5.36
CA LEU A 67 -12.45 -0.03 5.11
C LEU A 67 -12.87 -0.03 3.63
N LYS A 68 -14.18 0.02 3.38
CA LYS A 68 -14.72 0.14 2.01
C LYS A 68 -14.21 1.43 1.37
N ALA A 69 -13.43 1.28 0.29
CA ALA A 69 -12.85 2.41 -0.42
C ALA A 69 -13.96 3.28 -1.03
N PRO A 70 -13.89 4.61 -0.90
CA PRO A 70 -14.83 5.49 -1.59
C PRO A 70 -14.62 5.39 -3.11
N ASN A 71 -15.70 5.61 -3.85
CA ASN A 71 -15.61 5.77 -5.29
C ASN A 71 -14.99 7.14 -5.61
N CYS A 72 -14.15 7.18 -6.64
CA CYS A 72 -13.65 8.43 -7.19
C CYS A 72 -14.72 9.08 -8.09
N PHE A 73 -14.39 10.27 -8.65
CA PHE A 73 -15.27 10.95 -9.61
C PHE A 73 -15.56 10.15 -10.89
N CYS A 74 -14.69 9.20 -11.24
CA CYS A 74 -14.90 8.30 -12.37
C CYS A 74 -15.79 7.07 -12.04
N GLY A 75 -16.36 7.00 -10.83
CA GLY A 75 -17.19 5.87 -10.38
C GLY A 75 -16.41 4.60 -10.00
N LYS A 76 -15.09 4.56 -10.20
CA LYS A 76 -14.23 3.43 -9.84
C LYS A 76 -13.84 3.46 -8.35
N PRO A 77 -13.62 2.32 -7.70
CA PRO A 77 -13.12 2.30 -6.32
C PRO A 77 -11.71 2.88 -6.26
N SER A 78 -11.47 3.72 -5.26
CA SER A 78 -10.14 4.28 -5.00
C SER A 78 -9.17 3.25 -4.40
N ARG A 79 -7.87 3.51 -4.54
CA ARG A 79 -6.76 2.72 -3.98
C ARG A 79 -6.15 3.44 -2.78
N LEU A 80 -5.98 2.72 -1.69
CA LEU A 80 -5.30 3.20 -0.49
C LEU A 80 -3.78 3.22 -0.71
N LYS A 81 -3.12 4.36 -0.48
CA LYS A 81 -1.65 4.46 -0.51
C LYS A 81 -1.14 5.36 0.62
N LYS A 82 0.02 5.01 1.19
CA LYS A 82 0.78 5.87 2.11
C LYS A 82 1.59 6.88 1.30
N VAL A 83 1.49 8.16 1.64
CA VAL A 83 2.30 9.21 1.02
C VAL A 83 3.72 9.14 1.60
N LYS A 84 4.70 8.86 0.75
CA LYS A 84 6.10 8.67 1.16
C LYS A 84 6.90 9.97 1.22
N LYS A 85 6.65 10.89 0.30
CA LYS A 85 7.39 12.15 0.16
C LYS A 85 6.43 13.24 -0.35
N SER A 86 6.68 14.47 0.06
CA SER A 86 6.04 15.68 -0.47
C SER A 86 7.11 16.59 -1.01
N ASN A 87 6.80 17.29 -2.11
CA ASN A 87 7.74 18.23 -2.72
C ASN A 87 7.96 19.50 -1.89
N VAL A 88 7.05 19.81 -0.96
CA VAL A 88 6.96 21.14 -0.36
C VAL A 88 7.85 21.30 0.87
N ASN A 89 8.11 20.25 1.66
CA ASN A 89 9.04 20.18 2.80
C ASN A 89 8.90 18.80 3.49
N GLU A 90 9.92 18.33 4.23
CA GLU A 90 9.87 17.06 4.98
C GLU A 90 8.76 17.03 6.04
N ASN A 91 8.38 18.19 6.57
CA ASN A 91 7.33 18.35 7.58
C ASN A 91 5.93 18.57 6.99
N SER A 92 5.71 18.24 5.71
CA SER A 92 4.40 18.45 5.12
C SER A 92 3.35 17.61 5.84
N ARG A 93 2.21 18.24 6.17
CA ARG A 93 1.06 17.64 6.87
C ARG A 93 0.53 16.35 6.23
N ALA A 94 0.88 16.06 4.97
CA ALA A 94 0.46 14.88 4.22
C ALA A 94 1.43 13.68 4.31
N VAL A 95 2.71 13.87 4.65
CA VAL A 95 3.71 12.79 4.70
C VAL A 95 3.39 11.82 5.82
N GLY A 96 3.57 10.53 5.57
CA GLY A 96 3.30 9.46 6.54
C GLY A 96 1.82 9.10 6.73
N LYS A 97 0.90 9.87 6.15
CA LYS A 97 -0.54 9.60 6.22
C LYS A 97 -1.01 8.75 5.03
N TYR A 98 -2.10 8.03 5.25
CA TYR A 98 -2.78 7.25 4.22
C TYR A 98 -3.86 8.08 3.51
N PHE A 99 -3.92 7.94 2.19
CA PHE A 99 -4.88 8.61 1.32
C PHE A 99 -5.50 7.61 0.34
N PHE A 100 -6.73 7.89 -0.07
CA PHE A 100 -7.41 7.23 -1.17
C PHE A 100 -7.13 7.97 -2.48
N PHE A 101 -6.61 7.26 -3.50
CA PHE A 101 -6.30 7.80 -4.83
C PHE A 101 -7.14 7.11 -5.90
N CYS A 102 -7.39 7.77 -7.03
CA CYS A 102 -8.05 7.09 -8.16
C CYS A 102 -7.27 5.86 -8.65
N ALA A 103 -7.99 4.79 -9.00
CA ALA A 103 -7.40 3.57 -9.56
C ALA A 103 -7.15 3.63 -11.09
N SER A 104 -7.75 4.61 -11.78
CA SER A 104 -7.57 4.79 -13.22
C SER A 104 -6.10 4.97 -13.58
N LYS A 105 -5.69 4.38 -14.70
CA LYS A 105 -4.35 4.59 -15.26
C LYS A 105 -4.28 6.01 -15.83
N LYS A 106 -3.06 6.54 -15.92
CA LYS A 106 -2.79 7.92 -16.36
C LYS A 106 -3.05 8.17 -17.86
N SER A 107 -3.45 7.14 -18.62
CA SER A 107 -3.74 7.23 -20.06
C SER A 107 -5.10 7.83 -20.37
N ASP A 108 -6.05 7.65 -19.46
CA ASP A 108 -7.42 8.16 -19.59
C ASP A 108 -7.53 9.30 -18.57
N ASP A 109 -7.99 10.48 -18.98
CA ASP A 109 -8.04 11.74 -18.22
C ASP A 109 -7.73 11.61 -16.71
N PRO A 110 -6.61 12.18 -16.23
CA PRO A 110 -6.10 11.87 -14.90
C PRO A 110 -7.07 12.39 -13.82
N CYS A 111 -7.85 11.47 -13.26
CA CYS A 111 -8.75 11.76 -12.14
C CYS A 111 -7.95 12.30 -10.94
N ARG A 112 -8.23 13.56 -10.56
CA ARG A 112 -7.55 14.26 -9.45
C ARG A 112 -8.09 13.89 -8.06
N PHE A 113 -8.81 12.78 -7.94
CA PHE A 113 -9.36 12.34 -6.66
C PHE A 113 -8.26 11.93 -5.69
N ALA A 114 -8.17 12.68 -4.58
CA ALA A 114 -7.35 12.35 -3.42
C ALA A 114 -8.14 12.70 -2.15
N ARG A 115 -8.39 11.72 -1.27
CA ARG A 115 -9.09 11.95 0.01
C ARG A 115 -8.31 11.39 1.21
N PRO A 116 -8.18 12.13 2.33
CA PRO A 116 -7.57 11.61 3.55
C PRO A 116 -8.41 10.50 4.17
N VAL A 117 -7.77 9.43 4.63
CA VAL A 117 -8.47 8.26 5.21
C VAL A 117 -9.17 8.61 6.54
N LYS A 118 -8.62 9.55 7.32
CA LYS A 118 -9.22 9.99 8.60
C LYS A 118 -10.64 10.56 8.41
N GLU A 119 -10.86 11.36 7.38
CA GLU A 119 -12.16 11.97 7.09
C GLU A 119 -13.20 10.91 6.67
N HIS A 120 -12.78 9.93 5.87
CA HIS A 120 -13.66 8.84 5.44
C HIS A 120 -14.16 8.00 6.62
N ARG A 121 -13.29 7.70 7.60
CA ARG A 121 -13.66 6.96 8.82
C ARG A 121 -14.65 7.73 9.69
N GLN A 122 -14.61 9.06 9.70
CA GLN A 122 -15.57 9.89 10.45
C GLN A 122 -16.94 9.88 9.77
N ARG A 123 -16.99 10.01 8.43
CA ARG A 123 -18.25 9.96 7.67
C ARG A 123 -18.93 8.60 7.74
N SER A 124 -18.17 7.51 7.63
CA SER A 124 -18.75 6.16 7.71
C SER A 124 -19.37 5.87 9.09
N LYS A 125 -18.80 6.42 10.17
CA LYS A 125 -19.37 6.30 11.53
C LYS A 125 -20.61 7.16 11.74
N GLY A 126 -20.66 8.34 11.14
CA GLY A 126 -21.81 9.24 11.25
C GLY A 126 -23.04 8.79 10.46
N GLN A 127 -22.83 8.11 9.33
CA GLN A 127 -23.94 7.61 8.49
C GLN A 127 -24.58 6.32 9.04
N SER A 128 -23.82 5.48 9.74
CA SER A 128 -24.36 4.28 10.38
C SER A 128 -25.27 4.58 11.59
N ALA A 129 -25.21 5.78 12.16
CA ALA A 129 -26.06 6.17 13.28
C ALA A 129 -27.41 6.79 12.85
N LYS A 130 -27.66 6.97 11.54
CA LYS A 130 -28.90 7.59 11.02
C LYS A 130 -29.74 6.66 10.13
N ALA A 131 -29.38 5.38 10.00
CA ALA A 131 -30.07 4.44 9.11
C ALA A 131 -31.04 3.48 9.81
N ASP A 132 -31.21 3.57 11.14
CA ASP A 132 -32.03 2.62 11.92
C ASP A 132 -33.23 3.27 12.65
N GLU A 133 -33.68 4.45 12.21
CA GLU A 133 -34.84 5.12 12.82
C GLU A 133 -35.91 5.51 11.79
N SER A 134 -36.19 4.62 10.83
CA SER A 134 -37.46 4.62 10.08
C SER A 134 -37.66 3.34 9.26
N ASN A 135 -37.99 2.22 9.91
CA ASN A 135 -39.03 1.31 9.40
C ASN A 135 -39.53 0.33 10.49
N PRO A 136 -40.64 0.62 11.19
CA PRO A 136 -41.32 -0.41 11.99
C PRO A 136 -42.07 -1.35 11.05
N THR A 137 -41.42 -2.44 10.63
CA THR A 137 -42.11 -3.57 9.98
C THR A 137 -42.85 -4.38 11.04
N ILE A 138 -44.08 -3.96 11.32
CA ILE A 138 -45.10 -4.70 12.07
C ILE A 138 -45.59 -5.89 11.24
N ASN A 139 -45.04 -7.07 11.46
CA ASN A 139 -45.68 -8.33 11.04
C ASN A 139 -45.33 -9.46 12.01
N GLU A 140 -46.11 -9.55 13.09
CA GLU A 140 -46.34 -10.80 13.82
C GLU A 140 -46.74 -11.92 12.86
N LYS A 141 -46.03 -13.06 12.91
CA LYS A 141 -46.71 -14.36 13.04
C LYS A 141 -45.76 -15.44 13.54
N THR A 142 -45.91 -15.71 14.83
CA THR A 142 -45.66 -16.97 15.52
C THR A 142 -46.10 -18.18 14.70
N VAL A 143 -45.23 -19.18 14.55
CA VAL A 143 -45.55 -20.60 14.79
C VAL A 143 -44.26 -21.41 15.02
N GLU A 144 -44.11 -21.73 16.29
CA GLU A 144 -43.49 -22.90 16.91
C GLU A 144 -43.50 -24.17 16.04
N SER A 145 -42.36 -24.88 15.97
CA SER A 145 -42.30 -26.35 15.93
C SER A 145 -40.86 -26.83 16.12
N ALA A 146 -40.66 -27.56 17.22
CA ALA A 146 -39.49 -28.34 17.54
C ALA A 146 -39.31 -29.53 16.58
N ALA A 147 -38.05 -29.90 16.30
CA ALA A 147 -37.66 -31.29 16.08
C ALA A 147 -36.15 -31.45 16.32
N GLN A 148 -35.84 -32.40 17.20
CA GLN A 148 -34.54 -33.00 17.42
C GLN A 148 -34.17 -33.88 16.22
N ASP A 149 -32.89 -34.02 15.88
CA ASP A 149 -32.16 -35.31 15.99
C ASP A 149 -30.66 -35.15 15.62
N PRO A 150 -29.79 -36.09 16.08
CA PRO A 150 -28.33 -36.00 16.09
C PRO A 150 -27.67 -36.84 14.98
N GLY A 151 -26.35 -36.68 14.82
CA GLY A 151 -25.51 -37.82 14.41
C GLY A 151 -24.41 -37.54 13.39
N ALA A 152 -23.19 -37.93 13.81
CA ALA A 152 -22.07 -38.43 13.01
C ALA A 152 -21.23 -37.39 12.21
N SER A 153 -19.90 -37.42 12.19
CA SER A 153 -18.88 -38.28 12.82
C SER A 153 -17.47 -37.78 12.46
N CYS A 154 -16.50 -38.11 13.32
CA CYS A 154 -15.07 -38.46 13.08
C CYS A 154 -14.13 -37.36 12.50
N SER A 155 -12.88 -37.13 12.93
CA SER A 155 -11.91 -37.75 13.85
C SER A 155 -10.96 -36.62 14.31
N GLY A 156 -10.49 -36.54 15.55
CA GLY A 156 -9.39 -37.34 16.07
C GLY A 156 -8.03 -36.72 15.69
N ASN A 157 -7.42 -35.99 16.63
CA ASN A 157 -6.07 -36.26 17.12
C ASN A 157 -5.75 -35.31 18.28
N ASP A 158 -5.56 -35.95 19.41
CA ASP A 158 -4.98 -35.49 20.66
C ASP A 158 -3.60 -34.86 20.44
N ASP A 159 -3.27 -33.86 21.26
CA ASP A 159 -2.00 -33.84 22.00
C ASP A 159 -2.13 -32.76 23.09
N GLU A 160 -2.23 -33.27 24.32
CA GLU A 160 -2.08 -32.53 25.57
C GLU A 160 -0.67 -31.92 25.64
N ASP A 161 -0.54 -30.70 26.17
CA ASP A 161 0.44 -30.52 27.24
C ASP A 161 0.17 -29.30 28.12
N ASN A 162 0.35 -29.57 29.41
CA ASN A 162 0.06 -28.79 30.58
C ASN A 162 1.05 -27.62 30.79
N ASN A 163 0.55 -26.49 31.32
CA ASN A 163 0.98 -25.86 32.59
C ASN A 163 0.21 -24.54 32.76
N ASP A 164 -0.76 -24.44 33.66
CA ASP A 164 -0.61 -24.26 35.12
C ASP A 164 0.41 -23.18 35.50
N LEU A 165 -0.07 -21.97 35.84
CA LEU A 165 -0.07 -21.51 37.24
C LEU A 165 -0.59 -20.08 37.34
N ALA A 166 -1.73 -19.99 38.01
CA ALA A 166 -2.33 -18.78 38.53
C ALA A 166 -1.40 -18.04 39.50
N SER A 167 -1.51 -16.71 39.55
CA SER A 167 -1.58 -15.99 40.83
C SER A 167 -2.09 -14.54 40.69
N LYS A 168 -3.30 -14.37 41.25
CA LYS A 168 -3.71 -13.33 42.22
C LYS A 168 -3.39 -11.85 41.97
N LYS A 169 -4.50 -11.10 41.82
CA LYS A 169 -4.92 -9.91 42.62
C LYS A 169 -3.81 -8.96 43.10
N LYS A 170 -3.84 -7.70 42.65
CA LYS A 170 -4.04 -6.55 43.55
C LYS A 170 -4.51 -5.28 42.83
N SER A 171 -5.44 -4.62 43.51
CA SER A 171 -6.12 -3.35 43.27
C SER A 171 -5.25 -2.10 43.55
N GLY A 172 -5.66 -0.96 42.96
CA GLY A 172 -5.28 0.42 43.32
C GLY A 172 -5.08 1.25 42.05
N LYS A 173 -6.01 2.11 41.60
CA LYS A 173 -6.50 3.40 42.13
C LYS A 173 -5.38 4.36 42.55
N THR A 174 -5.02 5.26 41.64
CA THR A 174 -4.58 6.62 41.93
C THR A 174 -4.88 7.52 40.71
N GLU A 175 -5.74 8.52 40.95
CA GLU A 175 -5.76 9.79 40.24
C GLU A 175 -4.43 10.51 40.51
N GLU A 176 -3.80 11.12 39.50
CA GLU A 176 -3.21 12.47 39.61
C GLU A 176 -2.88 13.04 38.22
N SER A 177 -3.05 14.35 38.10
CA SER A 177 -3.08 15.21 36.91
C SER A 177 -1.73 15.41 36.17
N PRO A 178 -1.73 15.96 34.92
CA PRO A 178 -0.54 16.52 34.25
C PRO A 178 -0.28 17.96 34.76
N PRO A 179 0.73 18.74 34.31
CA PRO A 179 1.77 18.54 33.27
C PRO A 179 3.20 18.78 33.82
N GLN A 180 4.27 18.72 33.01
CA GLN A 180 5.36 19.73 32.99
C GLN A 180 6.25 19.57 31.75
N VAL A 181 6.59 20.74 31.22
CA VAL A 181 7.48 21.07 30.12
C VAL A 181 8.94 20.79 30.46
N SER A 182 9.76 20.46 29.46
CA SER A 182 11.18 20.80 29.50
C SER A 182 11.71 21.10 28.11
N ASP A 183 11.94 22.40 27.91
CA ASP A 183 12.81 22.98 26.90
C ASP A 183 14.18 22.29 26.87
N GLY A 184 14.60 21.92 25.67
CA GLY A 184 15.91 21.38 25.38
C GLY A 184 16.52 22.11 24.20
N SER A 185 16.90 23.37 24.44
CA SER A 185 17.76 24.16 23.56
C SER A 185 19.06 23.41 23.29
N LYS A 186 19.35 23.13 22.01
CA LYS A 186 20.72 22.87 21.57
C LYS A 186 21.02 23.73 20.34
N SER A 187 21.65 24.86 20.65
CA SER A 187 22.41 25.69 19.75
C SER A 187 23.56 24.90 19.13
N GLY A 188 23.81 25.16 17.86
CA GLY A 188 24.86 24.56 17.06
C GLY A 188 24.96 25.30 15.72
N ASP A 189 25.53 26.50 15.79
CA ASP A 189 26.08 27.28 14.68
C ASP A 189 27.01 26.42 13.81
N SER A 190 26.95 26.62 12.48
CA SER A 190 28.10 27.05 11.66
C SER A 190 27.90 26.71 10.18
N SER A 191 27.87 27.77 9.36
CA SER A 191 28.55 27.95 8.05
C SER A 191 28.32 26.94 6.91
N SER A 192 28.24 27.29 5.63
CA SER A 192 28.17 28.54 4.87
C SER A 192 28.05 28.14 3.38
N ASP A 193 27.72 29.11 2.54
CA ASP A 193 28.11 29.21 1.12
C ASP A 193 27.35 28.46 0.00
N THR A 194 26.67 29.30 -0.81
CA THR A 194 26.66 29.30 -2.30
C THR A 194 25.95 28.12 -2.99
N SER A 195 25.13 28.27 -4.03
CA SER A 195 25.07 29.28 -5.09
C SER A 195 23.69 29.24 -5.74
N SER A 196 23.17 30.43 -6.01
CA SER A 196 22.02 30.68 -6.88
C SER A 196 22.40 30.34 -8.32
N VAL A 197 21.60 29.53 -8.99
CA VAL A 197 21.60 29.48 -10.46
C VAL A 197 20.19 29.78 -10.97
N ASP A 198 20.01 31.04 -11.29
CA ASP A 198 18.98 31.52 -12.21
C ASP A 198 19.14 30.78 -13.55
N THR A 199 18.09 30.08 -13.99
CA THR A 199 17.97 29.67 -15.40
C THR A 199 16.76 30.37 -15.97
N SER A 200 17.10 31.46 -16.65
CA SER A 200 16.26 32.31 -17.46
C SER A 200 15.54 31.55 -18.58
N SER A 201 14.25 31.85 -18.69
CA SER A 201 13.55 32.24 -19.92
C SER A 201 14.20 31.89 -21.27
N VAL A 202 13.60 30.93 -21.96
CA VAL A 202 13.36 30.95 -23.42
C VAL A 202 11.94 30.39 -23.59
N GLY A 203 10.96 31.09 -24.17
CA GLY A 203 11.01 31.73 -25.48
C GLY A 203 10.70 30.65 -26.53
N SER A 204 9.43 30.37 -26.79
CA SER A 204 9.04 29.62 -27.99
C SER A 204 7.74 30.18 -28.54
N SER A 205 7.96 30.83 -29.67
CA SER A 205 7.14 31.74 -30.42
C SER A 205 6.08 30.99 -31.20
N SER A 206 4.92 31.63 -31.29
CA SER A 206 3.92 31.47 -32.33
C SER A 206 4.50 31.78 -33.70
N SER A 207 4.20 30.94 -34.69
CA SER A 207 4.14 31.36 -36.10
C SER A 207 3.13 30.47 -36.81
N ASP A 208 1.92 31.01 -36.92
CA ASP A 208 0.99 30.77 -37.99
C ASP A 208 1.70 30.98 -39.34
N ASP A 209 1.59 30.02 -40.26
CA ASP A 209 1.90 30.22 -41.67
C ASP A 209 0.76 29.59 -42.47
N SER A 210 -0.07 30.47 -43.03
CA SER A 210 -1.08 30.21 -44.04
C SER A 210 -0.59 30.86 -45.32
N SER A 211 -0.40 30.08 -46.39
CA SER A 211 -0.59 30.42 -47.81
C SER A 211 -0.32 29.16 -48.65
N ASP A 212 -1.20 28.64 -49.50
CA ASP A 212 -1.87 29.18 -50.70
C ASP A 212 -1.09 28.82 -52.00
N GLU A 213 -1.80 28.10 -52.90
CA GLU A 213 -1.57 27.78 -54.33
C GLU A 213 -0.30 26.96 -54.72
N GLU A 214 -0.30 26.05 -55.71
CA GLU A 214 -1.16 25.75 -56.87
C GLU A 214 -1.07 24.24 -57.19
#